data_AF-A0AAV9K037-F1
#
_entry.id   AF-A0AAV9K037-F1
#
_cell.length_a   1.000
_cell.length_b   1.000
_cell.length_c   1.000
_cell.angle_alpha   90.00
_cell.angle_beta   90.00
_cell.angle_gamma   90.00
#
_symmetry.space_group_name_H-M   'P 1'
#
loop_
_entity.id
_entity.type
_entity.pdbx_description
1 polymer ?
#
loop_
_entity_poly.entity_id
_entity_poly.type
_entity_poly.pdbx_seq_one_letter_code
_entity_poly.pdbx_strand_id
1 'polypeptide(L)'
;MGHLAHSADVMATRLEVVVLWRIRSAILAALTPLRESIDTLTARVETFESRHGATSKVTASKAEVADLRKEVDYLKSTDFTSLLEAEDDVDTPASFEISPATTGDVLIDDVVVDELEVENDEEQIEVPEETIYGDLADLEKMIVQ
;
A
#
# COMPACT_ATOMS: atom_id res chain seq x y z
N MET A 1 41.06 -12.26 22.56
CA MET A 1 40.41 -10.97 22.24
C MET A 1 39.53 -11.01 20.98
N GLY A 2 39.54 -12.04 20.12
CA GLY A 2 38.86 -12.00 18.81
C GLY A 2 37.37 -12.38 18.74
N HIS A 3 36.77 -12.96 19.78
CA HIS A 3 35.40 -13.52 19.68
C HIS A 3 34.26 -12.49 19.89
N LEU A 4 34.54 -11.37 20.56
CA LEU A 4 33.49 -10.40 20.91
C LEU A 4 33.10 -9.51 19.71
N ALA A 5 34.06 -9.19 18.84
CA ALA A 5 33.80 -8.40 17.63
C ALA A 5 32.93 -9.15 16.62
N HIS A 6 33.15 -10.47 16.49
CA HIS A 6 32.42 -11.30 15.52
C HIS A 6 30.95 -11.52 15.91
N SER A 7 30.62 -11.55 17.20
CA SER A 7 29.23 -11.74 17.65
C SER A 7 28.36 -10.49 17.48
N ALA A 8 28.95 -9.29 17.51
CA ALA A 8 28.21 -8.04 17.30
C ALA A 8 27.78 -7.87 15.84
N ASP A 9 28.66 -8.25 14.91
CA ASP A 9 28.46 -8.17 13.46
C ASP A 9 27.31 -9.07 12.96
N VAL A 10 27.24 -10.31 13.45
CA VAL A 10 26.15 -11.26 13.13
C VAL A 10 24.78 -10.79 13.68
N MET A 11 24.76 -10.04 14.78
CA MET A 11 23.50 -9.51 15.32
C MET A 11 23.00 -8.29 14.55
N ALA A 12 23.90 -7.47 14.00
CA ALA A 12 23.55 -6.33 13.14
C ALA A 12 22.87 -6.81 11.84
N THR A 13 23.49 -7.78 11.16
CA THR A 13 22.94 -8.35 9.91
C THR A 13 21.58 -9.04 10.11
N ARG A 14 21.38 -9.74 11.22
CA ARG A 14 20.08 -10.35 11.55
C ARG A 14 18.97 -9.32 11.77
N LEU A 15 19.28 -8.19 12.40
CA LEU A 15 18.31 -7.13 12.62
C LEU A 15 17.90 -6.47 11.30
N GLU A 16 18.86 -6.20 10.42
CA GLU A 16 18.62 -5.62 9.10
C GLU A 16 17.69 -6.50 8.25
N VAL A 17 17.94 -7.82 8.22
CA VAL A 17 17.07 -8.78 7.52
C VAL A 17 15.64 -8.77 8.07
N VAL A 18 15.47 -8.71 9.40
CA VAL A 18 14.13 -8.67 10.03
C VAL A 18 13.40 -7.36 9.71
N VAL A 19 14.11 -6.23 9.71
CA VAL A 19 13.54 -4.92 9.36
C VAL A 19 13.09 -4.91 7.90
N LEU A 20 13.93 -5.39 6.98
CA LEU A 20 13.61 -5.49 5.56
C LEU A 20 12.43 -6.44 5.29
N TRP A 21 12.36 -7.58 5.98
CA TRP A 21 11.22 -8.48 5.89
C TRP A 21 9.92 -7.80 6.32
N ARG A 22 9.93 -7.04 7.43
CA ARG A 22 8.76 -6.29 7.90
C ARG A 22 8.31 -5.23 6.90
N ILE A 23 9.26 -4.47 6.35
CA ILE A 23 8.97 -3.45 5.32
C ILE A 23 8.32 -4.13 4.10
N ARG A 24 8.90 -5.23 3.61
CA ARG A 24 8.34 -5.99 2.49
C ARG A 24 6.92 -6.48 2.78
N SER A 25 6.69 -7.06 3.96
CA SER A 25 5.37 -7.53 4.36
C SER A 25 4.35 -6.40 4.44
N ALA A 26 4.74 -5.24 4.97
CA ALA A 26 3.86 -4.07 5.06
C ALA A 26 3.50 -3.52 3.67
N ILE A 27 4.48 -3.45 2.75
CA ILE A 27 4.23 -3.04 1.36
C ILE A 27 3.26 -4.00 0.68
N LEU A 28 3.47 -5.32 0.80
CA LEU A 28 2.58 -6.31 0.22
C LEU A 28 1.16 -6.24 0.80
N ALA A 29 1.03 -6.00 2.11
CA ALA A 29 -0.26 -5.82 2.76
C ALA A 29 -1.00 -4.57 2.26
N ALA A 30 -0.27 -3.48 1.98
CA ALA A 30 -0.84 -2.24 1.42
C ALA A 30 -1.21 -2.35 -0.07
N LEU A 31 -0.51 -3.20 -0.84
CA LEU A 31 -0.79 -3.39 -2.26
C LEU A 31 -2.11 -4.13 -2.54
N THR A 32 -2.54 -5.02 -1.63
CA THR A 32 -3.82 -5.73 -1.76
C THR A 32 -5.03 -4.80 -1.84
N PRO A 33 -5.30 -3.92 -0.84
CA PRO A 33 -6.45 -3.01 -0.89
C PRO A 33 -6.34 -1.98 -2.02
N LEU A 34 -5.12 -1.60 -2.43
CA LEU A 34 -4.91 -0.72 -3.58
C LEU A 34 -5.37 -1.39 -4.89
N ARG A 35 -5.07 -2.68 -5.07
CA ARG A 35 -5.52 -3.45 -6.23
C ARG A 35 -7.04 -3.58 -6.28
N GLU A 36 -7.68 -3.87 -5.14
CA GLU A 36 -9.15 -3.91 -5.05
C GLU A 36 -9.78 -2.56 -5.39
N SER A 37 -9.16 -1.46 -4.97
CA SER A 37 -9.61 -0.10 -5.31
C SER A 37 -9.50 0.19 -6.81
N ILE A 38 -8.43 -0.26 -7.47
CA ILE A 38 -8.24 -0.12 -8.93
C ILE A 38 -9.26 -0.96 -9.70
N ASP A 39 -9.54 -2.19 -9.26
CA ASP A 39 -10.54 -3.06 -9.88
C ASP A 39 -11.95 -2.44 -9.73
N THR A 40 -12.26 -1.90 -8.55
CA THR A 40 -13.50 -1.16 -8.29
C THR A 40 -13.62 0.08 -9.18
N LEU A 41 -12.53 0.84 -9.33
CA LEU A 41 -12.50 2.03 -10.18
C LEU A 41 -12.68 1.65 -11.66
N THR A 42 -12.05 0.56 -12.11
CA THR A 42 -12.22 0.00 -13.45
C THR A 42 -13.69 -0.29 -13.74
N ALA A 43 -14.36 -1.02 -12.84
CA ALA A 43 -15.78 -1.35 -12.98
C ALA A 43 -16.68 -0.10 -13.02
N ARG A 44 -16.35 0.93 -12.22
CA ARG A 44 -17.08 2.21 -12.25
C ARG A 44 -16.89 2.93 -13.58
N VAL A 45 -15.67 3.01 -14.11
CA VAL A 45 -15.38 3.64 -15.41
C VAL A 45 -16.11 2.92 -16.54
N GLU A 46 -16.12 1.58 -16.55
CA GLU A 46 -16.88 0.79 -17.53
C GLU A 46 -18.39 1.03 -17.42
N THR A 47 -18.91 1.13 -16.19
CA THR A 47 -20.33 1.45 -15.96
C THR A 47 -20.65 2.86 -16.48
N PHE A 48 -19.80 3.85 -16.24
CA PHE A 48 -19.97 5.21 -16.77
C PHE A 48 -19.91 5.24 -18.30
N GLU A 49 -18.96 4.52 -18.91
CA GLU A 49 -18.86 4.38 -20.37
C GLU A 49 -20.13 3.78 -20.97
N SER A 50 -20.71 2.75 -20.31
CA SER A 50 -21.93 2.11 -20.79
C SER A 50 -23.17 3.01 -20.73
N ARG A 51 -23.25 3.93 -19.74
CA ARG A 51 -24.40 4.82 -19.54
C ARG A 51 -24.33 6.11 -20.34
N HIS A 52 -23.13 6.67 -20.48
CA HIS A 52 -22.92 7.99 -21.10
C HIS A 52 -22.18 7.93 -22.44
N GLY A 53 -21.76 6.74 -22.87
CA GLY A 53 -20.93 6.55 -24.05
C GLY A 53 -19.46 6.87 -23.79
N ALA A 54 -18.63 6.62 -24.82
CA ALA A 54 -17.21 6.92 -24.80
C ALA A 54 -16.97 8.44 -24.98
N THR A 55 -17.04 9.18 -23.87
CA THR A 55 -16.62 10.59 -23.85
C THR A 55 -15.11 10.67 -23.71
N SER A 56 -14.51 11.78 -24.18
CA SER A 56 -13.06 12.00 -24.06
C SER A 56 -12.55 11.88 -22.61
N LYS A 57 -13.36 12.34 -21.64
CA LYS A 57 -13.06 12.22 -20.20
C LYS A 57 -13.03 10.76 -19.74
N VAL A 58 -14.03 9.96 -20.11
CA VAL A 58 -14.10 8.54 -19.75
C VAL A 58 -12.93 7.77 -20.37
N THR A 59 -12.59 8.06 -21.63
CA THR A 59 -11.43 7.46 -22.30
C THR A 59 -10.11 7.83 -21.62
N ALA A 60 -9.96 9.09 -21.19
CA ALA A 60 -8.78 9.53 -20.45
C ALA A 60 -8.67 8.83 -19.08
N SER A 61 -9.74 8.82 -18.29
CA SER A 61 -9.76 8.11 -17.00
C SER A 61 -9.48 6.61 -17.16
N LYS A 62 -9.98 5.98 -18.23
CA LYS A 62 -9.69 4.57 -18.54
C LYS A 62 -8.20 4.33 -18.82
N ALA A 63 -7.54 5.26 -19.52
CA ALA A 63 -6.10 5.18 -19.75
C ALA A 63 -5.30 5.35 -18.45
N GLU A 64 -5.68 6.31 -17.59
CA GLU A 64 -5.06 6.52 -16.28
C GLU A 64 -5.20 5.29 -15.36
N VAL A 65 -6.39 4.68 -15.30
CA VAL A 65 -6.61 3.45 -14.53
C VAL A 65 -5.76 2.29 -15.06
N ALA A 66 -5.64 2.17 -16.38
CA ALA A 66 -4.79 1.16 -17.00
C ALA A 66 -3.31 1.40 -16.71
N ASP A 67 -2.88 2.66 -16.62
CA ASP A 67 -1.50 3.02 -16.28
C ASP A 67 -1.19 2.72 -14.80
N LEU A 68 -2.07 3.15 -13.90
CA LEU A 68 -1.96 2.86 -12.46
C LEU A 68 -1.89 1.35 -12.18
N ARG A 69 -2.65 0.54 -12.91
CA ARG A 69 -2.57 -0.92 -12.81
C ARG A 69 -1.18 -1.45 -13.16
N LYS A 70 -0.54 -0.91 -14.20
CA LYS A 70 0.84 -1.29 -14.57
C LYS A 70 1.83 -0.89 -13.49
N GLU A 71 1.67 0.27 -12.88
CA GLU A 71 2.55 0.73 -11.80
C GLU A 71 2.44 -0.18 -10.58
N VAL A 72 1.23 -0.58 -10.20
CA VAL A 72 1.01 -1.53 -9.09
C VAL A 72 1.58 -2.91 -9.42
N ASP A 73 1.39 -3.39 -10.65
CA ASP A 73 1.97 -4.66 -11.10
C ASP A 73 3.51 -4.60 -11.13
N TYR A 74 4.08 -3.48 -11.58
CA TYR A 74 5.52 -3.22 -11.57
C TYR A 74 6.07 -3.23 -10.14
N LEU A 75 5.41 -2.50 -9.22
CA LEU A 75 5.80 -2.44 -7.81
C LEU A 75 5.75 -3.82 -7.14
N LYS A 76 4.75 -4.65 -7.50
CA LYS A 76 4.64 -6.02 -7.01
C LYS A 76 5.71 -6.95 -7.59
N SER A 77 6.08 -6.73 -8.86
CA SER A 77 7.12 -7.50 -9.56
C SER A 77 8.54 -7.08 -9.21
N THR A 78 8.71 -5.93 -8.55
CA THR A 78 10.01 -5.47 -8.09
C THR A 78 10.49 -6.43 -7.01
N ASP A 79 11.43 -7.27 -7.42
CA ASP A 79 12.11 -8.21 -6.55
C ASP A 79 12.98 -7.42 -5.56
N PHE A 80 12.41 -7.15 -4.38
CA PHE A 80 13.13 -6.57 -3.24
C PHE A 80 14.31 -7.44 -2.78
N THR A 81 14.48 -8.64 -3.32
CA THR A 81 15.68 -9.47 -3.17
C THR A 81 16.93 -8.77 -3.68
N SER A 82 16.85 -7.97 -4.75
CA SER A 82 17.99 -7.16 -5.19
C SER A 82 18.41 -6.11 -4.16
N LEU A 83 17.54 -5.75 -3.20
CA LEU A 83 17.88 -4.88 -2.07
C LEU A 83 18.68 -5.63 -0.99
N LEU A 84 18.60 -6.96 -0.94
CA LEU A 84 19.33 -7.83 0.00
C LEU A 84 20.64 -8.37 -0.60
N GLU A 85 20.77 -8.39 -1.92
CA GLU A 85 21.89 -9.02 -2.64
C GLU A 85 23.13 -8.10 -2.80
N ALA A 86 23.06 -6.83 -2.41
CA ALA A 86 24.07 -5.83 -2.77
C ALA A 86 25.41 -5.88 -2.00
N GLU A 87 25.61 -6.74 -1.00
CA GLU A 87 26.87 -6.76 -0.22
C GLU A 87 27.50 -8.14 0.05
N ASP A 88 26.98 -9.24 -0.49
CA ASP A 88 27.53 -10.58 -0.20
C ASP A 88 28.62 -11.06 -1.20
N ASP A 89 29.57 -10.17 -1.57
CA ASP A 89 30.78 -10.53 -2.33
C ASP A 89 32.04 -10.66 -1.44
N VAL A 90 31.88 -11.04 -0.16
CA VAL A 90 33.03 -11.37 0.71
C VAL A 90 32.71 -12.59 1.57
N ASP A 91 33.09 -13.76 1.03
CA ASP A 91 33.31 -15.04 1.72
C ASP A 91 32.14 -15.65 2.51
N THR A 92 31.36 -16.46 1.78
CA THR A 92 30.69 -17.70 2.21
C THR A 92 30.59 -17.94 3.73
N PRO A 93 29.37 -17.91 4.29
CA PRO A 93 29.01 -18.97 5.22
C PRO A 93 27.67 -19.60 4.83
N ALA A 94 27.79 -20.86 4.43
CA ALA A 94 26.85 -21.97 4.64
C ALA A 94 25.36 -21.62 4.86
N SER A 95 24.55 -22.02 3.87
CA SER A 95 23.20 -22.57 4.04
C SER A 95 22.54 -22.31 5.39
N PHE A 96 21.86 -21.17 5.54
CA PHE A 96 20.83 -21.03 6.56
C PHE A 96 19.59 -21.83 6.14
N GLU A 97 19.75 -23.15 6.17
CA GLU A 97 18.65 -24.11 6.23
C GLU A 97 18.09 -24.02 7.65
N ILE A 98 17.22 -23.03 7.90
CA ILE A 98 16.46 -22.95 9.12
C ILE A 98 15.41 -24.06 9.04
N SER A 99 15.77 -25.25 9.49
CA SER A 99 14.83 -26.32 9.77
C SER A 99 13.72 -25.75 10.67
N PRO A 100 12.44 -25.76 10.26
CA PRO A 100 11.35 -25.38 11.14
C PRO A 100 11.24 -26.47 12.20
N ALA A 101 11.94 -26.27 13.32
CA ALA A 101 11.81 -27.11 14.50
C ALA A 101 10.45 -26.81 15.15
N THR A 102 9.45 -27.56 14.71
CA THR A 102 8.24 -27.83 15.46
C THR A 102 8.60 -28.37 16.84
N THR A 103 7.83 -27.93 17.85
CA THR A 103 7.61 -28.55 19.18
C THR A 103 8.18 -27.75 20.36
N GLY A 104 7.32 -26.90 20.89
CA GLY A 104 7.45 -26.26 22.19
C GLY A 104 6.11 -25.63 22.53
N ASP A 105 5.15 -26.47 22.89
CA ASP A 105 3.84 -26.10 23.43
C ASP A 105 4.08 -25.30 24.72
N VAL A 106 4.07 -23.97 24.60
CA VAL A 106 4.11 -23.05 25.74
C VAL A 106 2.69 -22.57 25.96
N LEU A 107 2.10 -23.08 27.04
CA LEU A 107 0.82 -22.65 27.56
C LEU A 107 0.81 -21.13 27.71
N ILE A 108 -0.12 -20.52 26.98
CA ILE A 108 -0.50 -19.13 27.06
C ILE A 108 -1.11 -18.93 28.45
N ASP A 109 -0.34 -18.32 29.35
CA ASP A 109 -0.90 -17.78 30.58
C ASP A 109 -1.72 -16.53 30.23
N ASP A 110 -2.93 -16.55 30.76
CA ASP A 110 -4.06 -15.65 30.57
C ASP A 110 -3.66 -14.18 30.78
N VAL A 111 -3.39 -13.45 29.70
CA VAL A 111 -3.33 -11.98 29.72
C VAL A 111 -4.74 -11.48 29.51
N VAL A 112 -5.31 -10.92 30.58
CA VAL A 112 -6.55 -10.16 30.60
C VAL A 112 -6.46 -9.10 29.51
N VAL A 113 -7.21 -9.31 28.44
CA VAL A 113 -7.48 -8.30 27.41
C VAL A 113 -8.29 -7.22 28.08
N ASP A 114 -7.63 -6.11 28.39
CA ASP A 114 -8.31 -4.86 28.72
C ASP A 114 -8.84 -4.33 27.39
N GLU A 115 -10.16 -4.48 27.20
CA GLU A 115 -10.91 -4.01 26.04
C GLU A 115 -10.84 -2.47 26.02
N LEU A 116 -9.93 -1.91 25.24
CA LEU A 116 -9.96 -0.47 24.97
C LEU A 116 -11.09 -0.20 23.97
N GLU A 117 -12.25 0.18 24.52
CA GLU A 117 -13.33 0.87 23.80
C GLU A 117 -12.77 2.19 23.24
N VAL A 118 -12.31 2.16 21.98
CA VAL A 118 -12.10 3.39 21.21
C VAL A 118 -13.47 3.85 20.72
N GLU A 119 -14.03 4.77 21.50
CA GLU A 119 -15.14 5.63 21.13
C GLU A 119 -14.68 6.49 19.93
N ASN A 120 -15.07 6.07 18.72
CA ASN A 120 -14.93 6.91 17.54
C ASN A 120 -16.01 7.99 17.62
N ASP A 121 -15.59 9.19 18.03
CA ASP A 121 -16.37 10.42 17.91
C ASP A 121 -16.50 10.75 16.41
N GLU A 122 -17.62 10.33 15.82
CA GLU A 122 -18.02 10.69 14.47
C GLU A 122 -18.42 12.17 14.47
N GLU A 123 -17.43 13.06 14.38
CA GLU A 123 -17.67 14.44 13.98
C GLU A 123 -18.27 14.43 12.56
N GLN A 124 -19.58 14.62 12.50
CA GLN A 124 -20.33 14.83 11.27
C GLN A 124 -19.85 16.14 10.63
N ILE A 125 -18.94 16.04 9.67
CA ILE A 125 -18.64 17.14 8.75
C ILE A 125 -19.86 17.30 7.84
N GLU A 126 -20.83 18.09 8.30
CA GLU A 126 -21.90 18.65 7.47
C GLU A 126 -21.22 19.57 6.44
N VAL A 127 -20.91 19.02 5.27
CA VAL A 127 -20.46 19.81 4.12
C VAL A 127 -21.67 20.61 3.65
N PRO A 128 -21.71 21.95 3.81
CA PRO A 128 -22.79 22.72 3.20
C PRO A 128 -22.67 22.57 1.70
N GLU A 129 -23.74 22.08 1.06
CA GLU A 129 -23.94 22.16 -0.37
C GLU A 129 -24.00 23.64 -0.76
N GLU A 130 -22.83 24.26 -0.94
CA GLU A 130 -22.72 25.60 -1.47
C GLU A 130 -23.19 25.54 -2.92
N THR A 131 -24.41 26.00 -3.11
CA THR A 131 -25.10 26.14 -4.38
C THR A 131 -24.39 27.15 -5.28
N ILE A 132 -23.22 26.78 -5.85
CA ILE A 132 -22.49 27.56 -6.84
C ILE A 132 -23.09 27.30 -8.24
N TYR A 133 -24.40 27.44 -8.37
CA TYR A 133 -25.10 27.32 -9.66
C TYR A 133 -26.31 28.26 -9.72
N GLY A 134 -26.13 29.50 -9.25
CA GLY A 134 -27.20 30.48 -9.13
C GLY A 134 -27.07 31.74 -9.96
N ASP A 135 -25.98 32.00 -10.69
CA ASP A 135 -25.80 33.32 -11.32
C ASP A 135 -24.91 33.35 -12.58
N LEU A 136 -25.29 32.61 -13.62
CA LEU A 136 -24.66 32.69 -14.95
C LEU A 136 -25.61 33.21 -16.06
N ALA A 137 -26.84 33.60 -15.71
CA ALA A 137 -27.83 34.03 -16.71
C ALA A 137 -27.62 35.47 -17.22
N ASP A 138 -26.84 36.30 -16.53
CA ASP A 138 -26.74 37.73 -16.86
C ASP A 138 -25.46 38.14 -17.63
N LEU A 139 -24.54 37.21 -17.93
CA LEU A 139 -23.28 37.55 -18.61
C LEU A 139 -23.43 37.79 -20.12
N GLU A 140 -24.53 37.34 -20.75
CA GLU A 140 -24.71 37.44 -22.20
C GLU A 140 -25.19 38.83 -22.67
N LYS A 141 -25.51 39.77 -21.76
CA LYS A 141 -26.03 41.11 -22.12
C LYS A 141 -24.99 42.24 -22.15
N MET A 142 -23.74 42.01 -21.77
CA MET A 142 -22.73 43.09 -21.70
C MET A 142 -21.82 43.23 -22.94
N ILE A 143 -21.97 42.41 -23.98
CA ILE A 143 -21.09 42.43 -25.18
C ILE A 143 -21.70 43.21 -26.35
N VAL A 144 -22.82 43.92 -26.15
CA VAL A 144 -23.39 44.80 -27.19
C VAL A 144 -23.47 46.24 -26.68
N GLN A 145 -22.35 46.96 -26.74
CA GLN A 145 -22.32 48.42 -26.92
C GLN A 145 -20.97 48.89 -27.45
#